data_AF-A4U2M0-F1
#
_entry.id   AF-A4U2M0-F1
#
_cell.length_a   1.000
_cell.length_b   1.000
_cell.length_c   1.000
_cell.angle_alpha   90.00
_cell.angle_beta   90.00
_cell.angle_gamma   90.00
#
_symmetry.space_group_name_H-M   'P 1'
#
loop_
_entity.id
_entity.type
_entity.pdbx_description
1 polymer ?
#
loop_
_entity_poly.entity_id
_entity_poly.type
_entity_poly.pdbx_seq_one_letter_code
_entity_poly.pdbx_strand_id
1 'polypeptide(L)'
;MTAITLPPPVDIDGNTKKAIIDGLKRVLARLQQASLIDPDLSYQDLIAHPQPLEHFITVFIARRDQCDDIVTAKDGQPVRDDDKMLVCNVSLNQIQQLLVRTCAKKVFEAEKTEQTVTETVTKKALFGLIKKTEQVEVTRIAADPIEERKVRELMRYIAYGWQLPLLEAYRQHLHYQQVMAIEEDVLALRTADAVATVGKFSPEILTKVKAAAGPDFVDILLNRPQAIAGVAVWNREMYEFYRKLLGDHAWDFFARDKSFFNVVAALDKANAKVYGEVLCYIAAENLEEIQRLNIDKAEVLVSSLRSAFGNKAPVVLGHPNLGKDILRKVVDNLLHMSQEKDKLMTSFALTCKAMVPTVMEWLAKQPRA
;
A
#
# COMPACT_ATOMS: atom_id res chain seq x y z
N MET A 1 12.80 -8.42 -6.42
CA MET A 1 11.46 -9.00 -6.59
C MET A 1 11.07 -8.88 -8.05
N THR A 2 10.42 -9.90 -8.63
CA THR A 2 9.91 -9.84 -10.01
C THR A 2 8.76 -8.83 -10.07
N ALA A 3 8.89 -7.83 -10.94
CA ALA A 3 7.85 -6.82 -11.16
C ALA A 3 6.52 -7.50 -11.56
N ILE A 4 5.41 -7.04 -10.99
CA ILE A 4 4.07 -7.48 -11.38
C ILE A 4 3.87 -7.05 -12.83
N THR A 5 3.85 -8.01 -13.76
CA THR A 5 3.87 -7.72 -15.21
C THR A 5 2.46 -7.75 -15.77
N LEU A 6 1.98 -6.62 -16.30
CA LEU A 6 0.64 -6.55 -16.90
C LEU A 6 0.49 -7.54 -18.07
N PRO A 7 -0.70 -8.18 -18.22
CA PRO A 7 -0.99 -8.98 -19.40
C PRO A 7 -0.86 -8.17 -20.69
N PRO A 8 -0.42 -8.79 -21.80
CA PRO A 8 -0.27 -8.11 -23.08
C PRO A 8 -1.61 -7.56 -23.57
N PRO A 9 -1.62 -6.41 -24.27
CA PRO A 9 -2.84 -5.85 -24.85
C PRO A 9 -3.60 -6.87 -25.70
N VAL A 10 -4.92 -6.83 -25.61
CA VAL A 10 -5.80 -7.71 -26.38
C VAL A 10 -6.35 -6.94 -27.58
N ASP A 11 -6.07 -7.42 -28.78
CA ASP A 11 -6.82 -6.99 -29.97
C ASP A 11 -8.10 -7.83 -30.06
N ILE A 12 -9.26 -7.17 -29.97
CA ILE A 12 -10.55 -7.85 -29.88
C ILE A 12 -11.39 -7.46 -31.07
N ASP A 13 -11.42 -8.34 -32.06
CA ASP A 13 -12.43 -8.27 -33.11
C ASP A 13 -13.82 -8.73 -32.60
N GLY A 14 -14.86 -8.47 -33.39
CA GLY A 14 -16.24 -8.80 -33.01
C GLY A 14 -16.47 -10.30 -32.77
N ASN A 15 -15.74 -11.16 -33.48
CA ASN A 15 -15.86 -12.62 -33.37
C ASN A 15 -15.24 -13.12 -32.07
N THR A 16 -14.05 -12.64 -31.74
CA THR A 16 -13.31 -12.93 -30.50
C THR A 16 -14.12 -12.47 -29.31
N LYS A 17 -14.69 -11.26 -29.35
CA LYS A 17 -15.58 -10.75 -28.30
C LYS A 17 -16.76 -11.68 -28.05
N LYS A 18 -17.44 -12.11 -29.12
CA LYS A 18 -18.60 -13.01 -29.03
C LYS A 18 -18.18 -14.36 -28.42
N ALA A 19 -17.07 -14.94 -28.89
CA ALA A 19 -16.55 -16.20 -28.37
C ALA A 19 -16.21 -16.12 -26.87
N ILE A 20 -15.59 -15.03 -26.41
CA ILE A 20 -15.30 -14.80 -24.98
C ILE A 20 -16.59 -14.73 -24.17
N ILE A 21 -17.58 -13.93 -24.60
CA ILE A 21 -18.85 -13.77 -23.87
C ILE A 21 -19.62 -15.09 -23.80
N ASP A 22 -19.71 -15.82 -24.91
CA ASP A 22 -20.41 -17.10 -24.96
C ASP A 22 -19.69 -18.16 -24.11
N GLY A 23 -18.36 -18.17 -24.12
CA GLY A 23 -17.54 -19.01 -23.25
C GLY A 23 -17.77 -18.71 -21.76
N LEU A 24 -17.75 -17.43 -21.37
CA LEU A 24 -18.00 -17.00 -19.99
C LEU A 24 -19.40 -17.37 -19.51
N LYS A 25 -20.43 -17.21 -20.35
CA LYS A 25 -21.80 -17.64 -20.02
C LYS A 25 -21.88 -19.15 -19.82
N ARG A 26 -21.18 -19.94 -20.63
CA ARG A 26 -21.12 -21.41 -20.47
C ARG A 26 -20.41 -21.79 -19.18
N VAL A 27 -19.29 -21.14 -18.84
CA VAL A 27 -18.58 -21.36 -17.57
C VAL A 27 -19.48 -21.00 -16.38
N LEU A 28 -20.13 -19.83 -16.41
CA LEU A 28 -21.08 -19.42 -15.38
C LEU A 28 -22.20 -20.45 -15.19
N ALA A 29 -22.85 -20.87 -16.28
CA ALA A 29 -23.91 -21.88 -16.22
C ALA A 29 -23.42 -23.22 -15.64
N ARG A 30 -22.20 -23.65 -15.98
CA ARG A 30 -21.59 -24.88 -15.44
C ARG A 30 -21.37 -24.76 -13.93
N LEU A 31 -20.83 -23.65 -13.46
CA LEU A 31 -20.59 -23.42 -12.04
C LEU A 31 -21.90 -23.26 -11.24
N GLN A 32 -22.94 -22.69 -11.85
CA GLN A 32 -24.29 -22.62 -11.28
C GLN A 32 -24.94 -24.00 -11.16
N GLN A 33 -24.84 -24.84 -12.21
CA GLN A 33 -25.31 -26.23 -12.17
C GLN A 33 -24.63 -27.06 -11.08
N ALA A 34 -23.36 -26.75 -10.78
CA ALA A 34 -22.60 -27.35 -9.69
C ALA A 34 -22.89 -26.72 -8.30
N SER A 35 -23.82 -25.77 -8.21
CA SER A 35 -24.15 -25.02 -6.98
C SER A 35 -22.96 -24.31 -6.34
N LEU A 36 -21.98 -23.91 -7.15
CA LEU A 36 -20.80 -23.17 -6.71
C LEU A 36 -20.96 -21.65 -6.81
N ILE A 37 -21.93 -21.20 -7.62
CA ILE A 37 -22.29 -19.80 -7.84
C ILE A 37 -23.81 -19.68 -7.77
N ASP A 38 -24.29 -18.53 -7.30
CA ASP A 38 -25.70 -18.18 -7.26
C ASP A 38 -26.39 -18.43 -8.62
N PRO A 39 -27.46 -19.25 -8.68
CA PRO A 39 -28.18 -19.56 -9.92
C PRO A 39 -28.84 -18.35 -10.58
N ASP A 40 -29.14 -17.29 -9.83
CA ASP A 40 -29.79 -16.08 -10.34
C ASP A 40 -28.80 -15.04 -10.88
N LEU A 41 -27.50 -15.25 -10.65
CA LEU A 41 -26.44 -14.34 -11.10
C LEU A 41 -26.32 -14.35 -12.63
N SER A 42 -26.51 -13.20 -13.27
CA SER A 42 -26.33 -13.08 -14.72
C SER A 42 -24.91 -12.65 -15.09
N TYR A 43 -24.55 -12.83 -16.37
CA TYR A 43 -23.32 -12.26 -16.91
C TYR A 43 -23.26 -10.72 -16.76
N GLN A 44 -24.41 -10.03 -16.82
CA GLN A 44 -24.44 -8.57 -16.68
C GLN A 44 -24.12 -8.15 -15.24
N ASP A 45 -24.59 -8.91 -14.26
CA ASP A 45 -24.32 -8.68 -12.84
C ASP A 45 -22.85 -8.93 -12.54
N LEU A 46 -22.28 -10.02 -13.08
CA LEU A 46 -20.84 -10.32 -12.98
C LEU A 46 -19.99 -9.13 -13.41
N ILE A 47 -20.20 -8.59 -14.61
CA ILE A 47 -19.37 -7.49 -15.09
C ILE A 47 -19.73 -6.14 -14.48
N ALA A 48 -20.83 -6.03 -13.72
CA ALA A 48 -21.26 -4.78 -13.10
C ALA A 48 -20.79 -4.62 -11.66
N HIS A 49 -20.55 -5.72 -10.95
CA HIS A 49 -20.32 -5.70 -9.50
C HIS A 49 -18.99 -6.36 -9.13
N PRO A 50 -18.11 -5.68 -8.37
CA PRO A 50 -16.79 -6.22 -8.01
C PRO A 50 -16.85 -7.53 -7.22
N GLN A 51 -17.72 -7.62 -6.21
CA GLN A 51 -17.82 -8.79 -5.33
C GLN A 51 -18.27 -10.06 -6.09
N PRO A 52 -19.36 -10.05 -6.88
CA PRO A 52 -19.72 -11.19 -7.73
C PRO A 52 -18.61 -11.61 -8.69
N LEU A 53 -17.91 -10.65 -9.32
CA LEU A 53 -16.83 -10.97 -10.25
C LEU A 53 -15.62 -11.61 -9.56
N GLU A 54 -15.22 -11.07 -8.41
CA GLU A 54 -14.13 -11.61 -7.60
C GLU A 54 -14.46 -13.05 -7.20
N HIS A 55 -15.66 -13.28 -6.67
CA HIS A 55 -16.11 -14.61 -6.30
C HIS A 55 -16.12 -15.58 -7.48
N PHE A 56 -16.63 -15.16 -8.65
CA PHE A 56 -16.62 -15.97 -9.87
C PHE A 56 -15.19 -16.36 -10.29
N ILE A 57 -14.25 -15.40 -10.29
CA ILE A 57 -12.84 -15.66 -10.65
C ILE A 57 -12.23 -16.66 -9.66
N THR A 58 -12.42 -16.46 -8.35
CA THR A 58 -11.90 -17.36 -7.32
C THR A 58 -12.46 -18.78 -7.47
N VAL A 59 -13.77 -18.92 -7.68
CA VAL A 59 -14.41 -20.22 -7.85
C VAL A 59 -13.93 -20.90 -9.13
N PHE A 60 -13.84 -20.17 -10.25
CA PHE A 60 -13.32 -20.69 -11.50
C PHE A 60 -11.90 -21.23 -11.36
N ILE A 61 -11.00 -20.48 -10.75
CA ILE A 61 -9.61 -20.92 -10.51
C ILE A 61 -9.59 -22.20 -9.67
N ALA A 62 -10.44 -22.28 -8.63
CA ALA A 62 -10.49 -23.41 -7.72
C ALA A 62 -11.17 -24.67 -8.29
N ARG A 63 -11.93 -24.54 -9.40
CA ARG A 63 -12.77 -25.59 -10.00
C ARG A 63 -12.64 -25.65 -11.53
N ARG A 64 -11.45 -25.30 -12.03
CA ARG A 64 -11.16 -25.16 -13.46
C ARG A 64 -11.37 -26.47 -14.23
N ASP A 65 -11.17 -27.60 -13.57
CA ASP A 65 -11.43 -28.95 -14.08
C ASP A 65 -12.87 -29.17 -14.53
N GLN A 66 -13.84 -28.53 -13.88
CA GLN A 66 -15.25 -28.62 -14.26
C GLN A 66 -15.56 -27.93 -15.59
N CYS A 67 -14.60 -27.18 -16.17
CA CYS A 67 -14.78 -26.36 -17.36
C CYS A 67 -13.87 -26.79 -18.53
N ASP A 68 -13.31 -28.01 -18.50
CA ASP A 68 -12.32 -28.49 -19.47
C ASP A 68 -12.83 -28.56 -20.91
N ASP A 69 -14.11 -28.80 -21.10
CA ASP A 69 -14.77 -28.81 -22.42
C ASP A 69 -15.10 -27.40 -22.94
N ILE A 70 -14.91 -26.37 -22.11
CA ILE A 70 -15.20 -24.97 -22.45
C ILE A 70 -13.89 -24.20 -22.68
N VAL A 71 -12.91 -24.39 -21.79
CA VAL A 71 -11.65 -23.65 -21.77
C VAL A 71 -10.56 -24.44 -22.48
N THR A 72 -10.58 -24.41 -23.81
CA THR A 72 -9.72 -25.24 -24.66
C THR A 72 -8.78 -24.43 -25.55
N ALA A 73 -7.66 -25.03 -25.90
CA ALA A 73 -6.75 -24.54 -26.94
C ALA A 73 -7.22 -24.98 -28.34
N LYS A 74 -6.52 -24.52 -29.39
CA LYS A 74 -6.85 -24.86 -30.80
C LYS A 74 -6.78 -26.35 -31.11
N ASP A 75 -5.98 -27.11 -30.37
CA ASP A 75 -5.85 -28.57 -30.45
C ASP A 75 -6.98 -29.32 -29.72
N GLY A 76 -7.93 -28.59 -29.13
CA GLY A 76 -9.05 -29.15 -28.37
C GLY A 76 -8.69 -29.56 -26.94
N GLN A 77 -7.44 -29.40 -26.51
CA GLN A 77 -7.01 -29.77 -25.15
C GLN A 77 -7.39 -28.69 -24.13
N PRO A 78 -7.70 -29.07 -22.88
CA PRO A 78 -7.99 -28.11 -21.82
C PRO A 78 -6.75 -27.26 -21.53
N VAL A 79 -6.98 -25.97 -21.26
CA VAL A 79 -5.92 -25.00 -20.97
C VAL A 79 -5.79 -24.84 -19.45
N ARG A 80 -4.60 -25.15 -18.91
CA ARG A 80 -4.24 -25.01 -17.47
C ARG A 80 -3.24 -23.90 -17.17
N ASP A 81 -2.46 -23.52 -18.17
CA ASP A 81 -1.58 -22.35 -18.14
C ASP A 81 -2.39 -21.11 -18.54
N ASP A 82 -2.33 -20.05 -17.73
CA ASP A 82 -3.11 -18.82 -17.93
C ASP A 82 -2.59 -17.94 -19.07
N ASP A 83 -1.35 -18.18 -19.50
CA ASP A 83 -0.73 -17.49 -20.65
C ASP A 83 -0.89 -18.27 -21.97
N LYS A 84 -1.30 -19.55 -21.90
CA LYS A 84 -1.57 -20.34 -23.11
C LYS A 84 -2.82 -19.82 -23.83
N MET A 85 -2.68 -19.67 -25.15
CA MET A 85 -3.77 -19.20 -26.01
C MET A 85 -4.92 -20.21 -26.08
N LEU A 86 -6.14 -19.70 -25.88
CA LEU A 86 -7.38 -20.43 -26.13
C LEU A 86 -7.68 -20.51 -27.62
N VAL A 87 -8.67 -21.32 -27.99
CA VAL A 87 -9.17 -21.46 -29.37
C VAL A 87 -9.56 -20.12 -30.02
N CYS A 88 -9.98 -19.14 -29.21
CA CYS A 88 -10.32 -17.78 -29.63
C CYS A 88 -9.12 -16.81 -29.71
N ASN A 89 -7.87 -17.30 -29.68
CA ASN A 89 -6.64 -16.50 -29.78
C ASN A 89 -6.43 -15.47 -28.65
N VAL A 90 -6.99 -15.73 -27.47
CA VAL A 90 -6.72 -14.94 -26.26
C VAL A 90 -6.35 -15.88 -25.11
N SER A 91 -5.55 -15.41 -24.16
CA SER A 91 -5.23 -16.17 -22.94
C SER A 91 -6.23 -15.91 -21.82
N LEU A 92 -6.21 -16.70 -20.75
CA LEU A 92 -7.07 -16.46 -19.59
C LEU A 92 -6.67 -15.20 -18.82
N ASN A 93 -5.37 -14.90 -18.73
CA ASN A 93 -4.89 -13.63 -18.15
C ASN A 93 -5.46 -12.42 -18.89
N GLN A 94 -5.53 -12.50 -20.23
CA GLN A 94 -6.16 -11.48 -21.06
C GLN A 94 -7.68 -11.39 -20.81
N ILE A 95 -8.38 -12.52 -20.73
CA ILE A 95 -9.82 -12.53 -20.40
C ILE A 95 -10.10 -11.92 -19.03
N GLN A 96 -9.31 -12.28 -18.00
CA GLN A 96 -9.44 -11.70 -16.67
C GLN A 96 -9.24 -10.19 -16.71
N GLN A 97 -8.18 -9.71 -17.38
CA GLN A 97 -7.93 -8.28 -17.54
C GLN A 97 -9.13 -7.56 -18.17
N LEU A 98 -9.76 -8.14 -19.19
CA LEU A 98 -10.96 -7.55 -19.82
C LEU A 98 -12.15 -7.49 -18.87
N LEU A 99 -12.39 -8.54 -18.10
CA LEU A 99 -13.49 -8.58 -17.13
C LEU A 99 -13.29 -7.55 -16.03
N VAL A 100 -12.11 -7.54 -15.41
CA VAL A 100 -11.79 -6.62 -14.32
C VAL A 100 -11.84 -5.18 -14.81
N ARG A 101 -11.31 -4.88 -16.00
CA ARG A 101 -11.42 -3.54 -16.60
C ARG A 101 -12.86 -3.14 -16.91
N THR A 102 -13.68 -4.06 -17.41
CA THR A 102 -15.09 -3.79 -17.70
C THR A 102 -15.86 -3.47 -16.42
N CYS A 103 -15.61 -4.23 -15.35
CA CYS A 103 -16.20 -4.00 -14.04
C CYS A 103 -15.73 -2.67 -13.44
N ALA A 104 -14.42 -2.41 -13.44
CA ALA A 104 -13.84 -1.17 -12.96
C ALA A 104 -14.44 0.06 -13.67
N LYS A 105 -14.58 -0.01 -15.00
CA LYS A 105 -15.22 1.05 -15.78
C LYS A 105 -16.66 1.31 -15.31
N LYS A 106 -17.47 0.27 -15.10
CA LYS A 106 -18.85 0.42 -14.60
C LYS A 106 -18.89 1.03 -13.19
N VAL A 107 -18.00 0.60 -12.29
CA VAL A 107 -17.89 1.16 -10.93
C VAL A 107 -17.56 2.65 -10.99
N PHE A 108 -16.54 3.02 -11.77
CA PHE A 108 -16.11 4.42 -11.90
C PHE A 108 -17.14 5.31 -12.62
N GLU A 109 -17.96 4.75 -13.52
CA GLU A 109 -19.02 5.47 -14.23
C GLU A 109 -20.36 5.51 -13.48
N ALA A 110 -20.54 4.76 -12.38
CA ALA A 110 -21.81 4.69 -11.64
C ALA A 110 -22.10 5.98 -10.87
N GLU A 111 -21.08 6.67 -10.38
CA GLU A 111 -21.21 7.96 -9.70
C GLU A 111 -20.87 9.09 -10.66
N LYS A 112 -21.82 9.42 -11.52
CA LYS A 112 -21.76 10.68 -12.26
C LYS A 112 -22.54 11.74 -11.48
N THR A 113 -21.87 12.84 -11.17
CA THR A 113 -22.47 13.95 -10.44
C THR A 113 -23.44 14.71 -11.35
N GLU A 114 -24.64 14.96 -10.83
CA GLU A 114 -25.59 15.87 -11.46
C GLU A 114 -25.07 17.31 -11.31
N GLN A 115 -24.88 17.99 -12.43
CA GLN A 115 -24.54 19.42 -12.48
C GLN A 115 -25.65 20.17 -13.18
N THR A 116 -26.23 21.18 -12.52
CA THR A 116 -27.16 22.11 -13.16
C THR A 116 -26.38 23.09 -14.02
N VAL A 117 -26.57 23.05 -15.34
CA VAL A 117 -25.94 23.97 -16.29
C VAL A 117 -27.03 24.85 -16.90
N THR A 118 -26.82 26.17 -16.91
CA THR A 118 -27.72 27.11 -17.59
C THR A 118 -27.43 27.08 -19.09
N GLU A 119 -28.37 26.55 -19.88
CA GLU A 119 -28.25 26.49 -21.33
C GLU A 119 -29.15 27.52 -21.99
N THR A 120 -28.63 28.18 -23.02
CA THR A 120 -29.42 29.09 -23.85
C THR A 120 -30.16 28.27 -24.91
N VAL A 121 -31.44 27.96 -24.67
CA VAL A 121 -32.28 27.18 -25.58
C VAL A 121 -33.11 28.13 -26.45
N THR A 122 -33.04 27.96 -27.77
CA THR A 122 -33.89 28.70 -28.70
C THR A 122 -35.09 27.85 -29.10
N LYS A 123 -36.27 28.13 -28.52
CA LYS A 123 -37.53 27.48 -28.89
C LYS A 123 -38.23 28.26 -30.00
N LYS A 124 -38.80 27.56 -30.98
CA LYS A 124 -39.71 28.18 -31.95
C LYS A 124 -41.08 28.35 -31.30
N ALA A 125 -41.59 29.57 -31.25
CA ALA A 125 -42.93 29.90 -30.76
C ALA A 125 -43.73 30.59 -31.87
N LEU A 126 -45.07 30.48 -31.80
CA LEU A 126 -46.04 30.97 -32.79
C LEU A 126 -45.75 30.52 -34.24
N PHE A 127 -46.34 29.39 -34.66
CA PHE A 127 -46.34 28.92 -36.05
C PHE A 127 -44.97 28.94 -36.76
N GLY A 128 -43.88 28.71 -36.03
CA GLY A 128 -42.53 28.61 -36.58
C GLY A 128 -41.90 29.93 -37.05
N LEU A 129 -42.56 31.09 -36.83
CA LEU A 129 -42.13 32.39 -37.33
C LEU A 129 -41.33 33.22 -36.31
N ILE A 130 -41.39 32.91 -35.01
CA ILE A 130 -40.66 33.64 -33.97
C ILE A 130 -39.75 32.68 -33.19
N LYS A 131 -38.46 33.02 -33.09
CA LYS A 131 -37.48 32.31 -32.25
C LYS A 131 -37.41 33.01 -30.90
N LYS A 132 -37.78 32.31 -29.83
CA LYS A 132 -37.62 32.77 -28.46
C LYS A 132 -36.42 32.07 -27.83
N THR A 133 -35.44 32.86 -27.43
CA THR A 133 -34.25 32.37 -26.75
C THR A 133 -34.48 32.51 -25.25
N GLU A 134 -34.42 31.42 -24.50
CA GLU A 134 -34.56 31.39 -23.05
C GLU A 134 -33.39 30.66 -22.42
N GLN A 135 -32.92 31.14 -21.28
CA GLN A 135 -31.96 30.43 -20.45
C GLN A 135 -32.74 29.43 -19.60
N VAL A 136 -32.43 28.15 -19.79
CA VAL A 136 -33.06 27.05 -19.06
C VAL A 136 -31.97 26.36 -18.24
N GLU A 137 -32.23 26.15 -16.96
CA GLU A 137 -31.39 25.28 -16.13
C GLU A 137 -31.63 23.82 -16.54
N VAL A 138 -30.59 23.16 -17.03
CA VAL A 138 -30.62 21.76 -17.44
C VAL A 138 -29.66 21.00 -16.52
N THR A 139 -30.19 20.03 -15.78
CA THR A 139 -29.35 19.07 -15.04
C THR A 139 -28.64 18.17 -16.04
N ARG A 140 -27.34 18.37 -16.20
CA ARG A 140 -26.47 17.47 -16.97
C ARG A 140 -25.69 16.59 -16.02
N ILE A 141 -25.65 15.32 -16.35
CA ILE A 141 -24.72 14.38 -15.76
C ILE A 141 -23.34 14.72 -16.35
N ALA A 142 -22.52 15.46 -15.60
CA ALA A 142 -21.19 15.88 -16.03
C ALA A 142 -20.15 15.23 -15.13
N ALA A 143 -19.29 14.41 -15.71
CA ALA A 143 -18.15 13.86 -15.01
C ALA A 143 -17.07 14.95 -14.87
N ASP A 144 -16.45 15.04 -13.69
CA ASP A 144 -15.31 15.93 -13.47
C ASP A 144 -14.16 15.51 -14.42
N PRO A 145 -13.69 16.41 -15.31
CA PRO A 145 -12.60 16.09 -16.25
C PRO A 145 -11.32 15.59 -15.57
N ILE A 146 -11.05 15.98 -14.32
CA ILE A 146 -9.89 15.50 -13.55
C ILE A 146 -10.11 14.05 -13.11
N GLU A 147 -11.30 13.73 -12.62
CA GLU A 147 -11.66 12.36 -12.24
C GLU A 147 -11.68 11.44 -13.46
N GLU A 148 -12.18 11.90 -14.62
CA GLU A 148 -12.08 11.13 -15.86
C GLU A 148 -10.63 10.82 -16.26
N ARG A 149 -9.71 11.80 -16.08
CA ARG A 149 -8.28 11.60 -16.34
C ARG A 149 -7.67 10.61 -15.34
N LYS A 150 -8.02 10.72 -14.06
CA LYS A 150 -7.61 9.78 -13.02
C LYS A 150 -8.02 8.35 -13.35
N VAL A 151 -9.30 8.15 -13.65
CA VAL A 151 -9.85 6.85 -14.01
C VAL A 151 -9.13 6.31 -15.25
N ARG A 152 -8.97 7.13 -16.29
CA ARG A 152 -8.25 6.72 -17.50
C ARG A 152 -6.82 6.26 -17.22
N GLU A 153 -6.12 6.94 -16.32
CA GLU A 153 -4.76 6.55 -15.94
C GLU A 153 -4.75 5.26 -15.11
N LEU A 154 -5.56 5.17 -14.05
CA LEU A 154 -5.70 3.97 -13.22
C LEU A 154 -6.03 2.73 -14.06
N MET A 155 -6.93 2.88 -15.05
CA MET A 155 -7.37 1.81 -15.93
C MET A 155 -6.23 1.14 -16.72
N ARG A 156 -5.08 1.81 -16.90
CA ARG A 156 -3.88 1.20 -17.50
C ARG A 156 -3.34 0.06 -16.64
N TYR A 157 -3.48 0.17 -15.32
CA TYR A 157 -2.93 -0.75 -14.33
C TYR A 157 -3.98 -1.71 -13.74
N ILE A 158 -5.26 -1.55 -14.08
CA ILE A 158 -6.30 -2.51 -13.71
C ILE A 158 -6.23 -3.73 -14.62
N ALA A 159 -5.95 -4.90 -14.05
CA ALA A 159 -5.84 -6.16 -14.81
C ALA A 159 -6.15 -7.44 -14.01
N TYR A 160 -6.16 -7.39 -12.68
CA TYR A 160 -6.20 -8.59 -11.85
C TYR A 160 -7.43 -8.66 -10.96
N GLY A 161 -7.92 -9.88 -10.72
CA GLY A 161 -9.09 -10.11 -9.86
C GLY A 161 -8.95 -9.52 -8.45
N TRP A 162 -7.76 -9.58 -7.85
CA TRP A 162 -7.49 -9.03 -6.52
C TRP A 162 -7.67 -7.49 -6.43
N GLN A 163 -7.72 -6.78 -7.56
CA GLN A 163 -7.95 -5.33 -7.57
C GLN A 163 -9.42 -4.96 -7.43
N LEU A 164 -10.35 -5.88 -7.68
CA LEU A 164 -11.79 -5.65 -7.61
C LEU A 164 -12.27 -5.05 -6.28
N PRO A 165 -11.90 -5.59 -5.10
CA PRO A 165 -12.27 -4.99 -3.82
C PRO A 165 -11.59 -3.64 -3.54
N LEU A 166 -10.57 -3.26 -4.31
CA LEU A 166 -9.78 -2.05 -4.12
C LEU A 166 -10.24 -0.88 -5.00
N LEU A 167 -11.14 -1.12 -5.97
CA LEU A 167 -11.57 -0.11 -6.94
C LEU A 167 -12.09 1.15 -6.25
N GLU A 168 -12.92 1.00 -5.22
CA GLU A 168 -13.44 2.15 -4.49
C GLU A 168 -12.37 2.87 -3.68
N ALA A 169 -11.44 2.14 -3.06
CA ALA A 169 -10.32 2.74 -2.33
C ALA A 169 -9.41 3.55 -3.28
N TYR A 170 -9.10 3.02 -4.48
CA TYR A 170 -8.33 3.75 -5.50
C TYR A 170 -9.04 5.05 -5.91
N ARG A 171 -10.36 5.01 -6.06
CA ARG A 171 -11.16 6.17 -6.43
C ARG A 171 -11.19 7.23 -5.33
N GLN A 172 -11.43 6.82 -4.09
CA GLN A 172 -11.65 7.73 -2.97
C GLN A 172 -10.36 8.34 -2.41
N HIS A 173 -9.28 7.55 -2.36
CA HIS A 173 -8.07 7.95 -1.64
C HIS A 173 -6.93 8.41 -2.54
N LEU A 174 -6.97 8.12 -3.85
CA LEU A 174 -5.95 8.59 -4.78
C LEU A 174 -6.48 9.76 -5.61
N HIS A 175 -5.61 10.74 -5.84
CA HIS A 175 -5.76 11.83 -6.79
C HIS A 175 -4.99 11.54 -8.08
N TYR A 176 -5.40 12.16 -9.18
CA TYR A 176 -4.77 11.99 -10.50
C TYR A 176 -3.24 12.14 -10.45
N GLN A 177 -2.74 13.19 -9.79
CA GLN A 177 -1.29 13.44 -9.70
C GLN A 177 -0.55 12.39 -8.86
N GLN A 178 -1.20 11.79 -7.86
CA GLN A 178 -0.60 10.69 -7.10
C GLN A 178 -0.49 9.43 -7.96
N VAL A 179 -1.52 9.12 -8.75
CA VAL A 179 -1.48 7.99 -9.70
C VAL A 179 -0.36 8.19 -10.71
N MET A 180 -0.18 9.40 -11.23
CA MET A 180 0.94 9.74 -12.12
C MET A 180 2.32 9.65 -11.45
N ALA A 181 2.42 9.93 -10.14
CA ALA A 181 3.68 9.83 -9.41
C ALA A 181 4.05 8.37 -9.07
N ILE A 182 3.05 7.53 -8.82
CA ILE A 182 3.21 6.11 -8.48
C ILE A 182 3.42 5.27 -9.75
N GLU A 183 2.68 5.57 -10.83
CA GLU A 183 2.71 4.85 -12.10
C GLU A 183 2.35 3.35 -11.94
N GLU A 184 3.13 2.44 -12.53
CA GLU A 184 2.92 1.00 -12.46
C GLU A 184 3.03 0.42 -11.03
N ASP A 185 3.71 1.12 -10.13
CA ASP A 185 3.87 0.72 -8.74
C ASP A 185 2.54 0.72 -7.98
N VAL A 186 1.44 1.23 -8.56
CA VAL A 186 0.09 1.12 -7.99
C VAL A 186 -0.32 -0.35 -7.80
N LEU A 187 0.27 -1.26 -8.57
CA LEU A 187 0.10 -2.71 -8.44
C LEU A 187 0.64 -3.28 -7.11
N ALA A 188 1.50 -2.52 -6.42
CA ALA A 188 1.99 -2.84 -5.09
C ALA A 188 0.94 -2.58 -3.98
N LEU A 189 -0.09 -1.77 -4.26
CA LEU A 189 -1.12 -1.44 -3.28
C LEU A 189 -2.17 -2.55 -3.21
N ARG A 190 -1.94 -3.52 -2.33
CA ARG A 190 -2.75 -4.76 -2.20
C ARG A 190 -3.90 -4.70 -1.20
N THR A 191 -4.03 -3.60 -0.45
CA THR A 191 -5.08 -3.45 0.57
C THR A 191 -5.66 -2.04 0.55
N ALA A 192 -6.92 -1.88 0.98
CA ALA A 192 -7.55 -0.57 1.10
C ALA A 192 -6.78 0.36 2.06
N ASP A 193 -6.26 -0.18 3.16
CA ASP A 193 -5.44 0.57 4.12
C ASP A 193 -4.13 1.09 3.51
N ALA A 194 -3.48 0.30 2.65
CA ALA A 194 -2.29 0.73 1.93
C ALA A 194 -2.62 1.89 0.98
N VAL A 195 -3.71 1.76 0.22
CA VAL A 195 -4.20 2.82 -0.68
C VAL A 195 -4.52 4.09 0.10
N ALA A 196 -5.26 3.98 1.20
CA ALA A 196 -5.62 5.11 2.06
C ALA A 196 -4.40 5.75 2.72
N THR A 197 -3.39 4.96 3.09
CA THR A 197 -2.13 5.46 3.67
C THR A 197 -1.35 6.25 2.63
N VAL A 198 -1.18 5.71 1.42
CA VAL A 198 -0.47 6.37 0.32
C VAL A 198 -1.20 7.65 -0.12
N GLY A 199 -2.53 7.62 -0.13
CA GLY A 199 -3.39 8.77 -0.45
C GLY A 199 -3.18 10.00 0.42
N LYS A 200 -2.56 9.87 1.60
CA LYS A 200 -2.25 11.00 2.50
C LYS A 200 -1.00 11.78 2.08
N PHE A 201 -0.17 11.26 1.19
CA PHE A 201 1.08 11.92 0.77
C PHE A 201 0.90 12.72 -0.51
N SER A 202 1.52 13.90 -0.57
CA SER A 202 1.46 14.71 -1.79
C SER A 202 2.24 14.05 -2.95
N PRO A 203 1.89 14.35 -4.22
CA PRO A 203 2.61 13.83 -5.39
C PRO A 203 4.12 14.12 -5.36
N GLU A 204 4.52 15.27 -4.80
CA GLU A 204 5.92 15.67 -4.68
C GLU A 204 6.67 14.77 -3.69
N ILE A 205 6.03 14.40 -2.57
CA ILE A 205 6.59 13.47 -1.60
C ILE A 205 6.76 12.09 -2.23
N LEU A 206 5.74 11.60 -2.95
CA LEU A 206 5.79 10.30 -3.63
C LEU A 206 6.93 10.26 -4.66
N THR A 207 7.03 11.29 -5.51
CA THR A 207 8.13 11.43 -6.49
C THR A 207 9.50 11.48 -5.80
N LYS A 208 9.63 12.27 -4.73
CA LYS A 208 10.87 12.37 -3.95
C LYS A 208 11.29 11.02 -3.37
N VAL A 209 10.35 10.30 -2.75
CA VAL A 209 10.62 9.01 -2.12
C VAL A 209 10.95 7.96 -3.18
N LYS A 210 10.22 7.91 -4.30
CA LYS A 210 10.53 7.02 -5.43
C LYS A 210 11.94 7.26 -5.97
N ALA A 211 12.35 8.53 -6.12
CA ALA A 211 13.70 8.88 -6.57
C ALA A 211 14.80 8.53 -5.54
N ALA A 212 14.51 8.63 -4.24
CA ALA A 212 15.46 8.31 -3.18
C ALA A 212 15.60 6.80 -2.94
N ALA A 213 14.47 6.08 -2.88
CA ALA A 213 14.41 4.65 -2.60
C ALA A 213 14.72 3.79 -3.83
N GLY A 214 14.46 4.30 -5.04
CA GLY A 214 14.66 3.57 -6.28
C GLY A 214 13.89 2.24 -6.28
N PRO A 215 14.57 1.09 -6.51
CA PRO A 215 13.92 -0.22 -6.52
C PRO A 215 13.18 -0.60 -5.23
N ASP A 216 13.58 -0.04 -4.08
CA ASP A 216 12.93 -0.31 -2.80
C ASP A 216 11.54 0.34 -2.68
N PHE A 217 11.17 1.27 -3.58
CA PHE A 217 9.88 1.94 -3.52
C PHE A 217 8.69 0.97 -3.58
N VAL A 218 8.77 -0.04 -4.45
CA VAL A 218 7.76 -1.11 -4.54
C VAL A 218 7.64 -1.89 -3.23
N ASP A 219 8.78 -2.18 -2.59
CA ASP A 219 8.82 -2.91 -1.32
C ASP A 219 8.17 -2.10 -0.19
N ILE A 220 8.40 -0.79 -0.17
CA ILE A 220 7.73 0.14 0.76
C ILE A 220 6.21 0.08 0.57
N LEU A 221 5.72 0.16 -0.68
CA LEU A 221 4.29 0.14 -0.97
C LEU A 221 3.62 -1.21 -0.61
N LEU A 222 4.33 -2.32 -0.78
CA LEU A 222 3.81 -3.66 -0.44
C LEU A 222 3.75 -3.90 1.06
N ASN A 223 4.83 -3.57 1.77
CA ASN A 223 5.05 -4.07 3.12
C ASN A 223 4.83 -3.01 4.21
N ARG A 224 5.13 -1.74 3.93
CA ARG A 224 5.07 -0.68 4.94
C ARG A 224 4.85 0.72 4.35
N PRO A 225 3.67 1.03 3.78
CA PRO A 225 3.40 2.33 3.15
C PRO A 225 3.64 3.55 4.05
N GLN A 226 3.55 3.38 5.37
CA GLN A 226 3.86 4.42 6.35
C GLN A 226 5.32 4.91 6.26
N ALA A 227 6.24 4.06 5.78
CA ALA A 227 7.66 4.38 5.65
C ALA A 227 7.95 5.51 4.64
N ILE A 228 7.00 5.84 3.75
CA ILE A 228 7.11 7.00 2.85
C ILE A 228 7.40 8.28 3.64
N ALA A 229 6.74 8.46 4.79
CA ALA A 229 6.91 9.65 5.63
C ALA A 229 8.37 9.80 6.10
N GLY A 230 8.99 8.73 6.60
CA GLY A 230 10.36 8.76 7.09
C GLY A 230 11.40 8.82 5.99
N VAL A 231 11.21 8.09 4.88
CA VAL A 231 12.12 8.18 3.73
C VAL A 231 12.15 9.61 3.18
N ALA A 232 11.00 10.29 3.17
CA ALA A 232 10.89 11.68 2.71
C ALA A 232 11.67 12.69 3.58
N VAL A 233 12.05 12.35 4.81
CA VAL A 233 12.86 13.24 5.67
C VAL A 233 14.30 13.32 5.18
N TRP A 234 14.82 12.22 4.63
CA TRP A 234 16.25 12.08 4.33
C TRP A 234 16.57 12.45 2.88
N ASN A 235 17.82 12.84 2.64
CA ASN A 235 18.38 12.84 1.29
C ASN A 235 18.79 11.40 0.92
N ARG A 236 19.15 11.18 -0.35
CA ARG A 236 19.52 9.85 -0.85
C ARG A 236 20.68 9.22 -0.07
N GLU A 237 21.71 9.98 0.26
CA GLU A 237 22.88 9.48 0.99
C GLU A 237 22.51 8.97 2.39
N MET A 238 21.69 9.73 3.13
CA MET A 238 21.24 9.35 4.47
C MET A 238 20.22 8.22 4.42
N TYR A 239 19.36 8.18 3.40
CA TYR A 239 18.51 7.03 3.14
C TYR A 239 19.35 5.75 2.96
N GLU A 240 20.32 5.75 2.05
CA GLU A 240 21.20 4.61 1.77
C GLU A 240 21.99 4.19 3.02
N PHE A 241 22.44 5.17 3.82
CA PHE A 241 23.10 4.91 5.10
C PHE A 241 22.20 4.15 6.07
N TYR A 242 20.99 4.64 6.36
CA TYR A 242 20.07 3.98 7.29
C TYR A 242 19.54 2.66 6.74
N ARG A 243 19.26 2.58 5.44
CA ARG A 243 18.85 1.35 4.76
C ARG A 243 19.90 0.25 4.91
N LYS A 244 21.18 0.59 4.75
CA LYS A 244 22.32 -0.33 4.93
C LYS A 244 22.56 -0.68 6.40
N LEU A 245 22.45 0.29 7.30
CA LEU A 245 22.68 0.08 8.73
C LEU A 245 21.64 -0.86 9.34
N LEU A 246 20.37 -0.72 8.95
CA LEU A 246 19.24 -1.37 9.59
C LEU A 246 18.78 -2.65 8.87
N GLY A 247 19.22 -2.87 7.62
CA GLY A 247 18.88 -4.07 6.86
C GLY A 247 17.36 -4.23 6.74
N ASP A 248 16.85 -5.41 7.07
CA ASP A 248 15.44 -5.77 6.92
C ASP A 248 14.51 -4.99 7.88
N HIS A 249 15.05 -4.42 8.95
CA HIS A 249 14.29 -3.61 9.92
C HIS A 249 14.18 -2.13 9.52
N ALA A 250 14.74 -1.73 8.37
CA ALA A 250 14.74 -0.33 7.94
C ALA A 250 13.32 0.25 7.80
N TRP A 251 12.33 -0.56 7.42
CA TRP A 251 10.95 -0.10 7.28
C TRP A 251 10.29 0.25 8.59
N ASP A 252 10.63 -0.45 9.67
CA ASP A 252 10.15 -0.10 11.01
C ASP A 252 10.71 1.26 11.45
N PHE A 253 11.98 1.54 11.12
CA PHE A 253 12.59 2.84 11.35
C PHE A 253 11.99 3.95 10.49
N PHE A 254 11.76 3.72 9.20
CA PHE A 254 11.18 4.76 8.33
C PHE A 254 9.68 4.97 8.58
N ALA A 255 8.97 3.99 9.15
CA ALA A 255 7.56 4.11 9.53
C ALA A 255 7.34 4.86 10.85
N ARG A 256 8.42 5.33 11.50
CA ARG A 256 8.37 6.11 12.74
C ARG A 256 7.71 7.47 12.53
N ASP A 257 7.23 8.06 13.62
CA ASP A 257 6.61 9.38 13.58
C ASP A 257 7.62 10.49 13.26
N LYS A 258 7.11 11.58 12.66
CA LYS A 258 7.93 12.73 12.27
C LYS A 258 8.74 13.33 13.42
N SER A 259 8.20 13.35 14.64
CA SER A 259 8.89 13.84 15.84
C SER A 259 10.16 13.04 16.14
N PHE A 260 10.14 11.72 15.92
CA PHE A 260 11.31 10.87 16.14
C PHE A 260 12.47 11.24 15.22
N PHE A 261 12.19 11.55 13.95
CA PHE A 261 13.24 11.92 13.01
C PHE A 261 13.93 13.25 13.35
N ASN A 262 13.26 14.17 14.05
CA ASN A 262 13.92 15.39 14.53
C ASN A 262 15.04 15.06 15.52
N VAL A 263 14.83 14.07 16.39
CA VAL A 263 15.83 13.61 17.36
C VAL A 263 16.95 12.84 16.66
N VAL A 264 16.60 12.00 15.68
CA VAL A 264 17.59 11.22 14.92
C VAL A 264 18.43 12.10 14.00
N ALA A 265 17.90 13.21 13.49
CA ALA A 265 18.64 14.16 12.65
C ALA A 265 19.81 14.83 13.39
N ALA A 266 19.79 14.85 14.73
CA ALA A 266 20.91 15.32 15.55
C ALA A 266 22.08 14.31 15.64
N LEU A 267 21.86 13.04 15.25
CA LEU A 267 22.89 12.01 15.28
C LEU A 267 23.77 12.10 14.03
N ASP A 268 25.09 12.14 14.25
CA ASP A 268 26.03 11.82 13.19
C ASP A 268 26.04 10.32 12.87
N LYS A 269 26.70 9.94 11.77
CA LYS A 269 26.77 8.53 11.33
C LYS A 269 27.46 7.62 12.36
N ALA A 270 28.35 8.14 13.21
CA ALA A 270 29.05 7.34 14.21
C ALA A 270 28.12 6.99 15.38
N ASN A 271 27.40 7.98 15.89
CA ASN A 271 26.39 7.78 16.92
C ASN A 271 25.22 6.93 16.40
N ALA A 272 24.74 7.15 15.18
CA ALA A 272 23.68 6.33 14.60
C ALA A 272 24.05 4.83 14.55
N LYS A 273 25.32 4.50 14.26
CA LYS A 273 25.82 3.11 14.28
C LYS A 273 25.80 2.49 15.68
N VAL A 274 26.03 3.28 16.73
CA VAL A 274 25.95 2.80 18.12
C VAL A 274 24.54 2.32 18.46
N TYR A 275 23.52 3.07 18.05
CA TYR A 275 22.13 2.66 18.25
C TYR A 275 21.74 1.51 17.32
N GLY A 276 22.12 1.56 16.05
CA GLY A 276 21.80 0.52 15.06
C GLY A 276 20.30 0.22 15.04
N GLU A 277 19.96 -1.07 15.12
CA GLU A 277 18.57 -1.58 15.15
C GLU A 277 17.72 -0.98 16.29
N VAL A 278 18.32 -0.48 17.37
CA VAL A 278 17.57 0.19 18.45
C VAL A 278 16.77 1.39 17.92
N LEU A 279 17.25 2.05 16.86
CA LEU A 279 16.54 3.15 16.21
C LEU A 279 15.16 2.73 15.65
N CYS A 280 14.94 1.44 15.36
CA CYS A 280 13.66 0.95 14.86
C CYS A 280 12.55 1.01 15.93
N TYR A 281 12.90 0.96 17.21
CA TYR A 281 11.91 0.83 18.28
C TYR A 281 12.07 1.79 19.46
N ILE A 282 13.25 2.37 19.75
CA ILE A 282 13.46 3.26 20.90
C ILE A 282 12.57 4.49 20.84
N ALA A 283 11.89 4.87 21.93
CA ALA A 283 11.09 6.10 21.98
C ALA A 283 11.98 7.34 21.81
N ALA A 284 11.41 8.44 21.29
CA ALA A 284 12.17 9.67 21.05
C ALA A 284 12.79 10.23 22.34
N GLU A 285 12.00 10.22 23.42
CA GLU A 285 12.37 10.69 24.76
C GLU A 285 13.53 9.88 25.34
N ASN A 286 13.53 8.56 25.10
CA ASN A 286 14.58 7.66 25.57
C ASN A 286 15.87 7.87 24.78
N LEU A 287 15.75 8.14 23.48
CA LEU A 287 16.90 8.46 22.64
C LEU A 287 17.55 9.78 23.06
N GLU A 288 16.76 10.83 23.30
CA GLU A 288 17.24 12.13 23.78
C GLU A 288 18.00 12.01 25.11
N GLU A 289 17.49 11.22 26.07
CA GLU A 289 18.20 11.00 27.34
C GLU A 289 19.56 10.33 27.12
N ILE A 290 19.67 9.32 26.25
CA ILE A 290 20.95 8.64 25.99
C ILE A 290 21.93 9.56 25.23
N GLN A 291 21.44 10.46 24.36
CA GLN A 291 22.28 11.40 23.60
C GLN A 291 23.05 12.41 24.48
N ARG A 292 22.72 12.53 25.77
CA ARG A 292 23.49 13.31 26.74
C ARG A 292 24.89 12.72 26.97
N LEU A 293 25.07 11.43 26.68
CA LEU A 293 26.33 10.71 26.82
C LEU A 293 27.25 10.96 25.62
N ASN A 294 28.56 10.86 25.85
CA ASN A 294 29.50 10.73 24.73
C ASN A 294 29.35 9.37 24.05
N ILE A 295 29.91 9.22 22.84
CA ILE A 295 29.73 8.03 22.00
C ILE A 295 30.11 6.72 22.70
N ASP A 296 31.21 6.69 23.46
CA ASP A 296 31.66 5.48 24.17
C ASP A 296 30.67 5.05 25.26
N LYS A 297 30.15 6.02 26.02
CA LYS A 297 29.18 5.75 27.08
C LYS A 297 27.79 5.41 26.51
N ALA A 298 27.40 6.05 25.41
CA ALA A 298 26.19 5.68 24.69
C ALA A 298 26.27 4.22 24.22
N GLU A 299 27.42 3.79 23.69
CA GLU A 299 27.64 2.40 23.27
C GLU A 299 27.58 1.43 24.42
N VAL A 300 28.21 1.76 25.55
CA VAL A 300 28.11 0.97 26.79
C VAL A 300 26.66 0.77 27.19
N LEU A 301 25.89 1.86 27.25
CA LEU A 301 24.51 1.81 27.74
C LEU A 301 23.60 1.07 26.77
N VAL A 302 23.65 1.38 25.47
CA VAL A 302 22.82 0.73 24.45
C VAL A 302 23.12 -0.77 24.40
N SER A 303 24.39 -1.17 24.38
CA SER A 303 24.78 -2.58 24.35
C SER A 303 24.31 -3.31 25.61
N SER A 304 24.50 -2.71 26.78
CA SER A 304 24.08 -3.30 28.07
C SER A 304 22.56 -3.44 28.17
N LEU A 305 21.79 -2.45 27.72
CA LEU A 305 20.32 -2.51 27.70
C LEU A 305 19.83 -3.58 26.74
N ARG A 306 20.36 -3.64 25.51
CA ARG A 306 20.00 -4.68 24.53
C ARG A 306 20.28 -6.08 25.08
N SER A 307 21.47 -6.28 25.65
CA SER A 307 21.88 -7.56 26.22
C SER A 307 21.00 -7.97 27.41
N ALA A 308 20.66 -7.03 28.30
CA ALA A 308 19.86 -7.30 29.49
C ALA A 308 18.39 -7.63 29.16
N PHE A 309 17.77 -6.89 28.23
CA PHE A 309 16.35 -7.06 27.92
C PHE A 309 16.08 -8.04 26.77
N GLY A 310 17.07 -8.32 25.91
CA GLY A 310 16.93 -9.23 24.77
C GLY A 310 15.68 -8.92 23.94
N ASN A 311 14.81 -9.92 23.75
CA ASN A 311 13.57 -9.80 22.99
C ASN A 311 12.54 -8.83 23.60
N LYS A 312 12.70 -8.40 24.85
CA LYS A 312 11.84 -7.39 25.49
C LYS A 312 12.35 -5.95 25.25
N ALA A 313 13.53 -5.77 24.68
CA ALA A 313 14.11 -4.46 24.43
C ALA A 313 13.19 -3.53 23.62
N PRO A 314 12.45 -3.98 22.57
CA PRO A 314 11.51 -3.12 21.86
C PRO A 314 10.40 -2.54 22.73
N VAL A 315 9.81 -3.35 23.60
CA VAL A 315 8.71 -2.92 24.46
C VAL A 315 9.20 -2.02 25.59
N VAL A 316 10.39 -2.30 26.13
CA VAL A 316 10.98 -1.50 27.22
C VAL A 316 11.49 -0.16 26.68
N LEU A 317 12.39 -0.19 25.70
CA LEU A 317 13.03 1.01 25.15
C LEU A 317 12.08 1.81 24.25
N GLY A 318 11.03 1.19 23.73
CA GLY A 318 9.96 1.88 22.99
C GLY A 318 8.94 2.58 23.87
N HIS A 319 8.99 2.41 25.21
CA HIS A 319 8.05 3.07 26.09
C HIS A 319 8.50 4.50 26.45
N PRO A 320 7.73 5.56 26.13
CA PRO A 320 8.20 6.96 26.25
C PRO A 320 8.49 7.40 27.68
N ASN A 321 7.80 6.83 28.69
CA ASN A 321 8.03 7.18 30.10
C ASN A 321 9.31 6.59 30.69
N LEU A 322 9.98 5.64 30.02
CA LEU A 322 11.20 5.01 30.55
C LEU A 322 12.28 6.07 30.84
N GLY A 323 12.40 7.06 29.95
CA GLY A 323 13.32 8.19 30.00
C GLY A 323 13.27 8.88 31.35
N LYS A 324 12.09 9.39 31.68
CA LYS A 324 11.81 10.14 32.91
C LYS A 324 11.87 9.27 34.17
N ASP A 325 11.31 8.06 34.11
CA ASP A 325 11.08 7.26 35.31
C ASP A 325 12.32 6.49 35.77
N ILE A 326 13.15 6.02 34.81
CA ILE A 326 14.24 5.08 35.07
C ILE A 326 15.54 5.54 34.41
N LEU A 327 15.52 5.73 33.09
CA LEU A 327 16.72 5.88 32.27
C LEU A 327 17.54 7.11 32.63
N ARG A 328 16.91 8.24 32.99
CA ARG A 328 17.59 9.46 33.42
C ARG A 328 18.60 9.21 34.55
N LYS A 329 18.21 8.44 35.58
CA LYS A 329 19.11 8.11 36.70
C LYS A 329 20.29 7.26 36.24
N VAL A 330 20.05 6.33 35.32
CA VAL A 330 21.09 5.47 34.75
C VAL A 330 22.08 6.27 33.91
N VAL A 331 21.57 7.20 33.10
CA VAL A 331 22.37 8.14 32.30
C VAL A 331 23.19 9.07 33.20
N ASP A 332 22.58 9.68 34.21
CA ASP A 332 23.25 10.58 35.16
C ASP A 332 24.41 9.86 35.88
N ASN A 333 24.19 8.63 36.32
CA ASN A 333 25.24 7.81 36.92
C ASN A 333 26.41 7.59 35.94
N LEU A 334 26.12 7.22 34.68
CA LEU A 334 27.16 6.96 33.69
C LEU A 334 27.91 8.24 33.28
N LEU A 335 27.23 9.40 33.24
CA LEU A 335 27.83 10.70 32.93
C LEU A 335 29.00 11.01 33.86
N HIS A 336 28.86 10.74 35.15
CA HIS A 336 29.87 11.07 36.17
C HIS A 336 30.99 10.03 36.31
N MET A 337 30.92 8.89 35.63
CA MET A 337 31.97 7.87 35.68
C MET A 337 33.15 8.19 34.75
N SER A 338 34.37 7.99 35.23
CA SER A 338 35.62 8.25 34.51
C SER A 338 36.41 6.98 34.14
N GLN A 339 35.78 5.80 34.26
CA GLN A 339 36.41 4.52 33.96
C GLN A 339 36.59 4.30 32.45
N GLU A 340 37.56 3.46 32.08
CA GLU A 340 37.77 2.99 30.71
C GLU A 340 36.54 2.21 30.20
N LYS A 341 36.30 2.28 28.89
CA LYS A 341 35.13 1.70 28.23
C LYS A 341 34.90 0.23 28.59
N ASP A 342 35.93 -0.62 28.57
CA ASP A 342 35.79 -2.06 28.86
C ASP A 342 35.33 -2.35 30.31
N LYS A 343 35.79 -1.52 31.25
CA LYS A 343 35.35 -1.59 32.65
C LYS A 343 33.90 -1.09 32.80
N LEU A 344 33.54 -0.05 32.06
CA LEU A 344 32.16 0.43 31.98
C LEU A 344 31.23 -0.62 31.36
N MET A 345 31.63 -1.27 30.26
CA MET A 345 30.88 -2.37 29.62
C MET A 345 30.54 -3.47 30.63
N THR A 346 31.54 -3.93 31.39
CA THR A 346 31.35 -5.02 32.35
C THR A 346 30.42 -4.60 33.50
N SER A 347 30.64 -3.42 34.08
CA SER A 347 29.86 -2.93 35.22
C SER A 347 28.41 -2.57 34.85
N PHE A 348 28.19 -1.96 33.68
CA PHE A 348 26.85 -1.63 33.21
C PHE A 348 26.07 -2.84 32.71
N ALA A 349 26.72 -3.84 32.11
CA ALA A 349 26.04 -5.10 31.78
C ALA A 349 25.43 -5.74 33.04
N LEU A 350 26.17 -5.78 34.16
CA LEU A 350 25.67 -6.28 35.44
C LEU A 350 24.54 -5.38 36.00
N THR A 351 24.71 -4.06 35.92
CA THR A 351 23.72 -3.09 36.43
C THR A 351 22.40 -3.20 35.66
N CYS A 352 22.44 -3.23 34.33
CA CYS A 352 21.27 -3.39 33.48
C CYS A 352 20.60 -4.74 33.73
N LYS A 353 21.36 -5.83 33.88
CA LYS A 353 20.81 -7.16 34.20
C LYS A 353 20.11 -7.19 35.56
N ALA A 354 20.69 -6.55 36.58
CA ALA A 354 20.09 -6.45 37.91
C ALA A 354 18.81 -5.59 37.91
N MET A 355 18.70 -4.62 37.01
CA MET A 355 17.55 -3.74 36.88
C MET A 355 16.34 -4.40 36.19
N VAL A 356 16.53 -5.51 35.47
CA VAL A 356 15.47 -6.16 34.67
C VAL A 356 14.19 -6.42 35.47
N PRO A 357 14.20 -7.06 36.67
CA PRO A 357 12.96 -7.35 37.39
C PRO A 357 12.16 -6.08 37.72
N THR A 358 12.86 -5.05 38.20
CA THR A 358 12.25 -3.76 38.56
C THR A 358 11.66 -3.05 37.34
N VAL A 359 12.36 -3.05 36.19
CA VAL A 359 11.85 -2.46 34.96
C VAL A 359 10.66 -3.24 34.41
N MET A 360 10.67 -4.57 34.49
CA MET A 360 9.55 -5.38 34.04
C MET A 360 8.32 -5.20 34.93
N GLU A 361 8.50 -5.05 36.24
CA GLU A 361 7.41 -4.70 37.17
C GLU A 361 6.86 -3.30 36.89
N TRP A 362 7.74 -2.32 36.64
CA TRP A 362 7.35 -0.97 36.24
C TRP A 362 6.55 -0.99 34.94
N LEU A 363 7.03 -1.71 33.92
CA LEU A 363 6.40 -1.82 32.61
C LEU A 363 4.99 -2.43 32.71
N ALA A 364 4.79 -3.42 33.58
CA ALA A 364 3.49 -4.03 33.82
C ALA A 364 2.46 -3.06 34.44
N LYS A 365 2.91 -1.98 35.09
CA LYS A 365 2.07 -0.93 35.68
C LYS A 365 1.84 0.26 34.74
N GLN A 366 2.53 0.30 33.61
CA GLN A 366 2.36 1.40 32.65
C GLN A 366 1.02 1.27 31.90
N PRO A 367 0.39 2.40 31.56
CA PRO A 367 -0.69 2.38 30.57
C PRO A 367 -0.15 1.75 29.28
N ARG A 368 -0.97 0.94 28.61
CA ARG A 368 -0.60 0.43 27.29
C ARG A 368 -0.40 1.63 26.36
N ALA A 369 0.83 1.78 25.87
CA ALA A 369 1.21 2.78 24.88
C ALA A 369 0.51 2.53 23.54
#